data_AF-A0A9Q1CHQ5-F1
#
_entry.id   AF-A0A9Q1CHQ5-F1
#
_cell.length_a   1.000
_cell.length_b   1.000
_cell.length_c   1.000
_cell.angle_alpha   90.00
_cell.angle_beta   90.00
_cell.angle_gamma   90.00
#
_symmetry.space_group_name_H-M   'P 1'
#
loop_
_entity.id
_entity.type
_entity.pdbx_description
1 polymer ?
#
loop_
_entity_poly.entity_id
_entity_poly.type
_entity_poly.pdbx_seq_one_letter_code
_entity_poly.pdbx_strand_id
1 'polypeptide(L)'
;MVTQTVNTGDNGVTIQMTVRNVAQDRLNWRHNEYNLPTQSTSDRRTYSISGTIQKRDAGVYICYESNRFDEARHGMQRLIVRGVAKQIAGVLTALVSVITVTMEEFVMMRLGDVSVLQDSWEHTVLQVLNILLFTL
;
A
#
# COMPACT_ATOMS: atom_id res chain seq x y z
N MET A 1 0.50 -16.75 -14.25
CA MET A 1 -0.08 -15.52 -13.69
C MET A 1 0.89 -14.98 -12.65
N VAL A 2 1.29 -13.70 -12.76
CA VAL A 2 2.25 -13.07 -11.84
C VAL A 2 1.48 -12.24 -10.81
N THR A 3 1.99 -12.14 -9.58
CA THR A 3 1.40 -11.32 -8.52
C THR A 3 2.40 -10.28 -8.03
N GLN A 4 1.94 -9.06 -7.82
CA GLN A 4 2.70 -7.98 -7.20
C GLN A 4 1.94 -7.47 -5.98
N THR A 5 2.63 -7.29 -4.86
CA THR A 5 2.06 -6.75 -3.64
C THR A 5 2.64 -5.35 -3.40
N VAL A 6 1.77 -4.39 -3.15
CA VAL A 6 2.11 -2.98 -2.86
C VAL A 6 1.31 -2.48 -1.67
N ASN A 7 1.71 -1.35 -1.11
CA ASN A 7 1.00 -0.71 0.00
C ASN A 7 0.22 0.51 -0.48
N THR A 8 -0.85 0.84 0.25
CA THR A 8 -1.58 2.10 0.06
C THR A 8 -0.65 3.28 0.29
N GLY A 9 -0.66 4.25 -0.63
CA GLY A 9 0.23 5.42 -0.58
C GLY A 9 1.59 5.23 -1.24
N ASP A 10 1.89 4.03 -1.76
CA ASP A 10 3.07 3.86 -2.63
C ASP A 10 2.90 4.68 -3.92
N ASN A 11 4.02 5.18 -4.45
CA ASN A 11 4.07 6.01 -5.65
C ASN A 11 4.94 5.34 -6.72
N GLY A 12 4.69 5.67 -7.99
CA GLY A 12 5.51 5.18 -9.10
C GLY A 12 5.40 3.67 -9.34
N VAL A 13 4.30 3.06 -8.92
CA VAL A 13 4.06 1.63 -9.13
C VAL A 13 3.77 1.38 -10.60
N THR A 14 4.55 0.46 -11.18
CA THR A 14 4.39 0.00 -12.56
C THR A 14 4.06 -1.48 -12.60
N ILE A 15 3.31 -1.86 -13.62
CA ILE A 15 2.97 -3.24 -13.95
C ILE A 15 3.59 -3.53 -15.31
N GLN A 16 4.52 -4.46 -15.34
CA GLN A 16 5.28 -4.79 -16.55
C GLN A 16 4.82 -6.10 -17.15
N MET A 17 4.86 -6.16 -18.46
CA MET A 17 4.57 -7.37 -19.20
C MET A 17 5.70 -7.75 -20.16
N THR A 18 5.97 -9.05 -20.24
CA THR A 18 6.81 -9.63 -21.28
C THR A 18 5.93 -10.19 -22.39
N VAL A 19 5.78 -9.43 -23.48
CA VAL A 19 5.13 -9.91 -24.71
C VAL A 19 6.19 -10.21 -25.77
N ARG A 20 6.13 -11.39 -26.38
CA ARG A 20 7.01 -11.76 -27.50
C ARG A 20 6.27 -11.56 -28.82
N ASN A 21 6.94 -10.94 -29.79
CA ASN A 21 6.48 -10.80 -31.18
C ASN A 21 5.20 -9.96 -31.38
N VAL A 22 4.95 -8.97 -30.52
CA VAL A 22 3.88 -7.98 -30.70
C VAL A 22 4.47 -6.58 -30.68
N ALA A 23 4.09 -5.77 -31.67
CA ALA A 23 4.50 -4.37 -31.75
C ALA A 23 3.84 -3.58 -30.61
N GLN A 24 4.61 -2.71 -29.93
CA GLN A 24 4.17 -2.04 -28.71
C GLN A 24 2.96 -1.15 -28.94
N ASP A 25 2.86 -0.50 -30.10
CA ASP A 25 1.74 0.33 -30.53
C ASP A 25 0.41 -0.42 -30.66
N ARG A 26 0.44 -1.75 -30.72
CA ARG A 26 -0.75 -2.60 -30.77
C ARG A 26 -1.19 -3.11 -29.40
N LEU A 27 -0.47 -2.75 -28.32
CA LEU A 27 -0.80 -3.19 -26.97
C LEU A 27 -1.77 -2.23 -26.27
N ASN A 28 -2.72 -2.81 -25.53
CA ASN A 28 -3.66 -2.12 -24.67
C ASN A 28 -3.75 -2.80 -23.30
N TRP A 29 -4.32 -2.08 -22.34
CA TRP A 29 -4.47 -2.54 -20.96
C TRP A 29 -5.92 -2.58 -20.52
N ARG A 30 -6.23 -3.55 -19.67
CA ARG A 30 -7.49 -3.67 -18.94
C ARG A 30 -7.25 -3.84 -17.45
N HIS A 31 -8.16 -3.30 -16.65
CA HIS A 31 -8.23 -3.52 -15.21
C HIS A 31 -9.64 -3.96 -14.83
N ASN A 32 -9.77 -5.14 -14.20
CA ASN A 32 -11.05 -5.69 -13.75
C ASN A 32 -12.18 -5.54 -14.80
N GLU A 33 -11.89 -5.93 -16.04
CA GLU A 33 -12.78 -5.88 -17.22
C GLU A 33 -12.93 -4.52 -17.93
N TYR A 34 -12.47 -3.43 -17.32
CA TYR A 34 -12.51 -2.10 -17.93
C TYR A 34 -11.26 -1.81 -18.76
N ASN A 35 -11.45 -1.25 -19.97
CA ASN A 35 -10.34 -0.74 -20.77
C ASN A 35 -9.69 0.44 -20.04
N LEU A 36 -8.38 0.35 -19.86
CA LEU A 36 -7.59 1.47 -19.36
C LEU A 36 -7.23 2.39 -20.52
N PRO A 37 -7.16 3.71 -20.30
CA PRO A 37 -6.72 4.63 -21.32
C PRO A 37 -5.30 4.27 -21.77
N THR A 38 -5.06 4.38 -23.07
CA THR A 38 -3.73 4.18 -23.63
C THR A 38 -2.77 5.18 -23.02
N GLN A 39 -1.73 4.69 -22.34
CA GLN A 39 -0.74 5.57 -21.74
C GLN A 39 0.11 6.23 -22.84
N SER A 40 0.51 7.47 -22.60
CA SER A 40 1.42 8.23 -23.47
C SER A 40 2.88 7.77 -23.36
N THR A 41 3.14 6.67 -22.65
CA THR A 41 4.48 6.12 -22.47
C THR A 41 4.99 5.50 -23.76
N SER A 42 6.30 5.63 -23.99
CA SER A 42 6.98 4.99 -25.14
C SER A 42 6.94 3.46 -25.07
N ASP A 43 6.82 2.90 -23.86
CA ASP A 43 6.68 1.46 -23.64
C ASP A 43 5.27 1.08 -23.14
N ARG A 44 4.41 0.67 -24.08
CA ARG A 44 3.07 0.15 -23.77
C ARG A 44 3.08 -1.25 -23.12
N ARG A 45 4.23 -1.90 -22.96
CA ARG A 45 4.37 -3.12 -22.13
C ARG A 45 4.41 -2.82 -20.64
N THR A 46 4.50 -1.55 -20.27
CA THR A 46 4.50 -1.10 -18.89
C THR A 46 3.29 -0.21 -18.65
N TYR A 47 2.44 -0.58 -17.69
CA TYR A 47 1.36 0.26 -17.21
C TYR A 47 1.74 0.95 -15.91
N SER A 48 1.75 2.27 -15.89
CA SER A 48 2.09 3.07 -14.72
C SER A 48 0.84 3.54 -14.01
N ILE A 49 0.63 3.13 -12.76
CA ILE A 49 -0.52 3.62 -11.98
C ILE A 49 -0.21 5.07 -11.59
N SER A 50 -1.12 5.98 -11.97
CA SER A 50 -0.93 7.41 -11.74
C SER A 50 -1.27 7.79 -10.31
N GLY A 51 -0.39 8.57 -9.68
CA GLY A 51 -0.57 9.03 -8.30
C GLY A 51 -0.23 7.98 -7.25
N THR A 52 -0.81 8.16 -6.06
CA THR A 52 -0.66 7.26 -4.92
C THR A 52 -1.56 6.04 -5.06
N ILE A 53 -1.02 4.86 -4.74
CA ILE A 53 -1.78 3.61 -4.74
C ILE A 53 -2.92 3.68 -3.72
N GLN A 54 -4.11 3.29 -4.17
CA GLN A 54 -5.33 3.19 -3.38
C GLN A 54 -5.89 1.78 -3.42
N LYS A 55 -6.79 1.44 -2.49
CA LYS A 55 -7.44 0.12 -2.44
C LYS A 55 -8.15 -0.25 -3.75
N ARG A 56 -8.71 0.74 -4.47
CA ARG A 56 -9.38 0.53 -5.76
C ARG A 56 -8.44 0.09 -6.89
N ASP A 57 -7.13 0.33 -6.76
CA ASP A 57 -6.17 -0.04 -7.80
C ASP A 57 -5.85 -1.55 -7.75
N ALA A 58 -6.25 -2.24 -6.68
CA ALA A 58 -6.16 -3.68 -6.58
C ALA A 58 -7.00 -4.37 -7.66
N GLY A 59 -6.52 -5.52 -8.13
CA GLY A 59 -7.24 -6.28 -9.14
C GLY A 59 -6.33 -6.95 -10.16
N VAL A 60 -6.94 -7.33 -11.28
CA VAL A 60 -6.26 -8.03 -12.37
C VAL A 60 -6.01 -7.05 -13.51
N TYR A 61 -4.74 -6.92 -13.89
CA TYR A 61 -4.29 -6.16 -15.03
C TYR A 61 -3.94 -7.12 -16.17
N ILE A 62 -4.52 -6.85 -17.33
CA ILE A 62 -4.35 -7.67 -18.53
C ILE A 62 -3.79 -6.78 -19.63
N CYS A 63 -2.68 -7.21 -20.24
CA CYS A 63 -2.10 -6.61 -21.43
C CYS A 63 -2.46 -7.47 -22.64
N TYR A 64 -3.06 -6.86 -23.66
CA TYR A 64 -3.57 -7.56 -24.84
C TYR A 64 -3.28 -6.80 -26.12
N GLU A 65 -3.24 -7.52 -27.25
CA GLU A 65 -3.12 -6.93 -28.57
C GLU A 65 -4.49 -6.47 -29.09
N SER A 66 -4.56 -5.27 -29.68
CA SER A 66 -5.74 -4.76 -30.38
C SER A 66 -6.32 -5.82 -31.33
N ASN A 67 -7.65 -5.99 -31.30
CA ASN A 67 -8.41 -6.93 -32.14
C ASN A 67 -8.08 -8.43 -31.93
N ARG A 68 -7.27 -8.77 -30.92
CA ARG A 68 -6.84 -10.14 -30.61
C ARG A 68 -6.98 -10.44 -29.13
N PHE A 69 -8.13 -10.06 -28.55
CA PHE A 69 -8.39 -10.35 -27.15
C PHE A 69 -8.53 -11.88 -26.91
N ASP A 70 -9.02 -12.62 -27.89
CA ASP A 70 -9.32 -14.04 -27.67
C ASP A 70 -8.11 -14.93 -27.99
N GLU A 71 -7.09 -14.37 -28.62
CA GLU A 71 -5.89 -15.08 -29.09
C GLU A 71 -4.80 -15.12 -28.00
N ALA A 72 -5.15 -15.63 -26.81
CA ALA A 72 -4.35 -16.38 -25.82
C ALA A 72 -2.86 -16.03 -25.52
N ARG A 73 -2.32 -14.89 -25.96
CA ARG A 73 -0.93 -14.46 -25.71
C ARG A 73 -0.83 -13.24 -24.81
N HIS A 74 -1.86 -13.06 -23.99
CA HIS A 74 -1.93 -11.95 -23.06
C HIS A 74 -1.17 -12.32 -21.82
N GLY A 75 -0.52 -11.33 -21.25
CA GLY A 75 -0.05 -11.52 -19.91
C GLY A 75 -0.98 -10.87 -18.90
N MET A 76 -1.10 -11.58 -17.78
CA MET A 76 -1.99 -11.24 -16.68
C MET A 76 -1.16 -11.10 -15.40
N GLN A 77 -1.34 -9.96 -14.73
CA GLN A 77 -0.73 -9.67 -13.45
C GLN A 77 -1.78 -9.24 -12.44
N ARG A 78 -1.73 -9.81 -11.23
CA ARG A 78 -2.60 -9.42 -10.13
C ARG A 78 -1.87 -8.44 -9.21
N LEU A 79 -2.47 -7.28 -8.98
CA LEU A 79 -2.03 -6.32 -7.98
C LEU A 79 -2.79 -6.55 -6.68
N ILE A 80 -2.05 -6.81 -5.60
CA ILE A 80 -2.56 -6.88 -4.23
C ILE A 80 -2.16 -5.59 -3.52
N VAL A 81 -3.16 -4.81 -3.09
CA VAL A 81 -2.92 -3.59 -2.32
C VAL A 81 -3.15 -3.89 -0.83
N ARG A 82 -2.11 -3.72 -0.02
CA ARG A 82 -2.19 -3.83 1.44
C ARG A 82 -2.47 -2.45 2.06
N GLY A 83 -3.30 -2.45 3.10
CA GLY A 83 -3.64 -1.25 3.85
C GLY A 83 -2.81 -1.15 5.12
N VAL A 84 -1.81 -0.28 5.14
CA VAL A 84 -1.51 0.55 6.31
C VAL A 84 -1.33 1.94 5.73
N ALA A 85 -2.21 2.88 6.05
CA ALA A 85 -2.07 4.24 5.55
C ALA A 85 -0.72 4.78 6.05
N LYS A 86 0.24 4.99 5.14
CA LYS A 86 1.58 5.47 5.46
C LYS A 86 1.55 6.78 6.27
N GLN A 87 0.51 7.58 6.07
CA GLN A 87 0.21 8.79 6.87
C GLN A 87 -0.12 8.47 8.33
N ILE A 88 -0.89 7.42 8.59
CA ILE A 88 -1.30 7.06 9.95
C ILE A 88 -0.14 6.38 10.69
N ALA A 89 0.68 5.59 9.99
CA ALA A 89 1.87 4.99 10.61
C ALA A 89 2.83 6.06 11.15
N GLY A 90 3.11 7.11 10.37
CA GLY A 90 3.96 8.22 10.82
C GLY A 90 3.35 9.00 11.99
N VAL A 91 2.04 9.25 11.96
CA VAL A 91 1.32 9.93 13.06
C VAL A 91 1.31 9.09 14.33
N LEU A 92 1.07 7.77 14.23
CA LEU A 92 1.10 6.86 15.38
C LEU A 92 2.51 6.79 15.99
N THR A 93 3.56 6.68 15.18
CA THR A 93 4.94 6.69 15.68
C THR A 93 5.28 7.99 16.40
N ALA A 94 4.87 9.13 15.83
CA ALA A 94 5.07 10.43 16.47
C ALA A 94 4.30 10.56 17.79
N LEU A 95 3.02 10.17 17.81
CA LEU A 95 2.19 10.22 19.03
C LEU A 95 2.77 9.33 20.14
N VAL A 96 3.19 8.10 19.81
CA VAL A 96 3.84 7.19 20.78
C VAL A 96 5.09 7.85 21.35
N SER A 97 5.94 8.46 20.51
CA SER A 97 7.17 9.12 20.97
C SER A 97 6.92 10.32 21.89
N VAL A 98 5.88 11.12 21.63
CA VAL A 98 5.50 12.26 22.48
C VAL A 98 4.97 11.78 23.83
N ILE A 99 4.15 10.73 23.83
CA ILE A 99 3.62 10.13 25.05
C ILE A 99 4.76 9.58 25.91
N THR A 100 5.72 8.86 25.33
CA THR A 100 6.86 8.31 26.10
C THR A 100 7.72 9.42 26.72
N VAL A 101 8.04 10.48 25.97
CA VAL A 101 8.90 11.57 26.48
C VAL A 101 8.22 12.35 27.59
N THR A 102 6.95 12.72 27.41
CA THR A 102 6.19 13.45 28.45
C THR A 102 5.99 12.63 29.72
N MET A 103 5.93 11.30 29.61
CA MET A 103 5.86 10.41 30.76
C MET A 103 7.19 10.28 31.49
N GLU A 104 8.33 10.21 30.80
CA GLU A 104 9.66 10.23 31.45
C GLU A 104 9.87 11.49 32.26
N GLU A 105 9.49 12.65 31.72
CA GLU A 105 9.55 13.93 32.45
C GLU A 105 8.65 13.92 33.70
N PHE A 106 7.45 13.33 33.61
CA PHE A 106 6.51 13.26 34.72
C PHE A 106 6.95 12.28 35.83
N VAL A 107 7.53 11.14 35.46
CA VAL A 107 8.09 10.15 36.40
C VAL A 107 9.30 10.73 37.14
N MET A 108 10.18 11.45 36.44
CA MET A 108 11.32 12.14 37.06
C MET A 108 10.89 13.28 38.00
N MET A 109 9.73 13.89 37.78
CA MET A 109 9.16 14.94 38.64
C MET A 109 8.46 14.37 39.89
N ARG A 110 8.23 13.06 39.97
CA ARG A 110 7.52 12.36 41.07
C ARG A 110 8.35 11.20 41.63
N LEU A 111 9.61 11.44 42.01
CA LEU A 111 10.35 10.45 42.78
C LEU A 111 10.03 10.55 44.27
N GLY A 112 9.20 9.59 44.70
CA GLY A 112 9.03 9.14 46.07
C GLY A 112 8.93 7.62 46.17
N ASP A 113 8.14 6.96 45.31
CA ASP A 113 8.02 5.49 45.29
C ASP A 113 7.71 4.96 43.89
N VAL A 114 8.62 4.17 43.33
CA VAL A 114 8.68 3.79 41.89
C VAL A 114 7.94 2.48 41.58
N SER A 115 7.71 1.61 42.55
CA SER A 115 7.26 0.23 42.31
C SER A 115 5.77 0.08 42.00
N VAL A 116 4.90 0.94 42.55
CA VAL A 116 3.43 0.82 42.42
C VAL A 116 2.93 1.34 41.07
N LEU A 117 3.66 2.27 40.45
CA LEU A 117 3.26 2.84 39.17
C LEU A 117 3.56 1.89 38.00
N GLN A 118 4.48 0.93 38.18
CA GLN A 118 5.00 0.12 37.08
C GLN A 118 3.95 -0.81 36.45
N ASP A 119 3.15 -1.48 37.29
CA ASP A 119 2.16 -2.46 36.81
C ASP A 119 0.89 -1.81 36.23
N SER A 120 0.57 -0.57 36.62
CA SER A 120 -0.62 0.15 36.15
C SER A 120 -0.46 0.74 34.75
N TRP A 121 0.77 1.01 34.29
CA TRP A 121 1.01 1.66 33.00
C TRP A 121 1.05 0.67 31.83
N GLU A 122 1.56 -0.55 32.03
CA GLU A 122 1.56 -1.58 30.98
C GLU A 122 0.14 -1.85 30.47
N HIS A 123 -0.82 -1.94 31.39
CA HIS A 123 -2.22 -2.13 31.06
C HIS A 123 -2.84 -0.95 30.29
N THR A 124 -2.48 0.28 30.63
CA THR A 124 -3.04 1.50 30.02
C THR A 124 -2.47 1.71 28.62
N VAL A 125 -1.16 1.52 28.44
CA VAL A 125 -0.49 1.60 27.13
C VAL A 125 -1.05 0.52 26.20
N LEU A 126 -1.19 -0.72 26.68
CA LEU A 126 -1.77 -1.80 25.89
C LEU A 126 -3.24 -1.54 25.51
N GLN A 127 -4.04 -0.91 26.38
CA GLN A 127 -5.42 -0.54 26.06
C GLN A 127 -5.51 0.56 25.00
N VAL A 128 -4.69 1.61 25.11
CA VAL A 128 -4.65 2.69 24.10
C VAL A 128 -4.15 2.16 22.76
N LEU A 129 -3.11 1.30 22.77
CA LEU A 129 -2.59 0.67 21.57
C LEU A 129 -3.64 -0.22 20.90
N ASN A 130 -4.39 -1.00 21.68
CA ASN A 130 -5.49 -1.83 21.17
C ASN A 130 -6.61 -0.99 20.58
N ILE A 131 -7.07 0.06 21.26
CA ILE A 131 -8.14 0.93 20.74
C ILE A 131 -7.72 1.50 19.37
N LEU A 132 -6.49 2.01 19.25
CA LEU A 132 -5.97 2.57 18.00
C LEU A 132 -5.82 1.52 16.89
N LEU A 133 -5.50 0.27 17.23
CA LEU A 133 -5.37 -0.84 16.27
C LEU A 133 -6.72 -1.38 15.76
N PHE A 134 -7.81 -1.22 16.52
CA PHE A 134 -9.13 -1.77 16.18
C PHE A 134 -10.11 -0.76 15.54
N THR A 135 -9.84 0.55 15.60
CA THR A 135 -10.69 1.59 14.96
C THR A 135 -10.26 1.99 13.53
N LEU A 136 -9.26 1.34 12.94
CA LEU A 136 -8.71 1.61 11.59
C LEU A 136 -8.82 0.39 10.66
#